data_AF-A0A955H6N1-F1
#
_entry.id   AF-A0A955H6N1-F1
#
_cell.length_a   1.000
_cell.length_b   1.000
_cell.length_c   1.000
_cell.angle_alpha   90.00
_cell.angle_beta   90.00
_cell.angle_gamma   90.00
#
_symmetry.space_group_name_H-M   'P 1'
#
loop_
_entity.id
_entity.type
_entity.pdbx_description
1 polymer ?
#
loop_
_entity_poly.entity_id
_entity_poly.type
_entity_poly.pdbx_seq_one_letter_code
_entity_poly.pdbx_strand_id
1 'polypeptide(L)'
;MTNYVELLKKQVVSKSASVMVAILALTPLVSSAQIKFNLKSPLDPSIVTVEGLLVAILNVFIVIATPIIVLFIIYAGFMYVTARGNAQQVEQATRALTYAVIGGVILLGAVAIAGIVKGVVDAFAA
;
A
#
# COMPACT_ATOMS: atom_id res chain seq x y z
N MET A 1 45.24 -1.23 -29.06
CA MET A 1 44.44 -1.52 -27.85
C MET A 1 43.27 -0.53 -27.62
N THR A 2 43.20 0.60 -28.32
CA THR A 2 42.18 1.66 -28.10
C THR A 2 40.76 1.33 -28.60
N ASN A 3 40.62 0.59 -29.71
CA ASN A 3 39.32 0.27 -30.31
C ASN A 3 38.40 -0.63 -29.44
N TYR A 4 38.97 -1.52 -28.62
CA TYR A 4 38.17 -2.45 -27.79
C TYR A 4 37.49 -1.76 -26.61
N VAL A 5 38.11 -0.72 -26.05
CA VAL A 5 37.56 0.04 -24.91
C VAL A 5 36.31 0.82 -25.33
N GLU A 6 36.27 1.28 -26.58
CA GLU A 6 35.13 1.99 -27.16
C GLU A 6 33.92 1.06 -27.37
N LEU A 7 34.16 -0.19 -27.80
CA LEU A 7 33.12 -1.20 -27.97
C LEU A 7 32.50 -1.62 -26.62
N LEU A 8 33.29 -1.68 -25.55
CA LEU A 8 32.78 -1.95 -24.21
C LEU A 8 31.88 -0.83 -23.68
N LYS A 9 32.23 0.45 -23.93
CA LYS A 9 31.36 1.59 -23.56
C LYS A 9 30.03 1.55 -24.30
N LYS A 10 30.03 1.19 -25.59
CA LYS A 10 28.82 1.11 -26.42
C LYS A 10 27.88 -0.02 -25.97
N GLN A 11 28.43 -1.16 -25.54
CA GLN A 11 27.69 -2.27 -24.94
C GLN A 11 27.10 -1.93 -23.57
N VAL A 12 27.87 -1.27 -22.70
CA VAL A 12 27.41 -0.87 -21.35
C VAL A 12 26.28 0.16 -21.45
N VAL A 13 26.37 1.13 -22.35
CA VAL A 13 25.29 2.11 -22.61
C VAL A 13 24.05 1.45 -23.20
N SER A 14 24.20 0.45 -24.08
CA SER A 14 23.08 -0.29 -24.66
C SER A 14 22.39 -1.20 -23.64
N LYS A 15 23.13 -1.92 -22.81
CA LYS A 15 22.56 -2.77 -21.74
C LYS A 15 22.01 -1.95 -20.58
N SER A 16 22.63 -0.83 -20.20
CA SER A 16 22.08 0.06 -19.16
C SER A 16 20.80 0.76 -19.63
N ALA A 17 20.71 1.11 -20.91
CA ALA A 17 19.46 1.59 -21.52
C ALA A 17 18.37 0.51 -21.49
N SER A 18 18.68 -0.77 -21.74
CA SER A 18 17.70 -1.86 -21.61
C SER A 18 17.26 -2.11 -20.16
N VAL A 19 18.15 -1.95 -19.17
CA VAL A 19 17.79 -2.04 -17.74
C VAL A 19 16.91 -0.84 -17.32
N MET A 20 17.18 0.36 -17.82
CA MET A 20 16.31 1.52 -17.61
C MET A 20 14.94 1.36 -18.28
N VAL A 21 14.89 0.77 -19.49
CA VAL A 21 13.63 0.45 -20.18
C VAL A 21 12.87 -0.66 -19.47
N ALA A 22 13.55 -1.65 -18.86
CA ALA A 22 12.89 -2.67 -18.04
C ALA A 22 12.32 -2.10 -16.73
N ILE A 23 13.02 -1.15 -16.10
CA ILE A 23 12.51 -0.40 -14.94
C ILE A 23 11.33 0.50 -15.36
N LEU A 24 11.41 1.18 -16.51
CA LEU A 24 10.29 1.95 -17.06
C LEU A 24 9.12 1.07 -17.50
N ALA A 25 9.36 -0.14 -18.01
CA ALA A 25 8.33 -1.08 -18.45
C ALA A 25 7.65 -1.83 -17.29
N LEU A 26 8.24 -1.80 -16.08
CA LEU A 26 7.59 -2.19 -14.83
C LEU A 26 6.79 -1.04 -14.18
N THR A 27 6.97 0.21 -14.62
CA THR A 27 6.17 1.35 -14.11
C THR A 27 4.64 1.19 -14.33
N PRO A 28 4.11 0.53 -15.38
CA PRO A 28 2.67 0.28 -15.44
C PRO A 28 2.16 -0.69 -14.36
N LEU A 29 2.99 -1.55 -13.77
CA LEU A 29 2.53 -2.40 -12.65
C LEU A 29 2.34 -1.58 -11.36
N VAL A 30 3.23 -0.63 -11.06
CA VAL A 30 3.04 0.27 -9.90
C VAL A 30 1.97 1.33 -10.18
N SER A 31 1.79 1.73 -11.44
CA SER A 31 0.72 2.64 -11.85
C SER A 31 -0.67 2.02 -11.71
N SER A 32 -0.80 0.69 -11.75
CA SER A 32 -2.09 -0.01 -11.58
C SER A 32 -2.51 -0.17 -10.11
N ALA A 33 -1.64 0.14 -9.15
CA ALA A 33 -2.00 0.26 -7.74
C ALA A 33 -2.54 1.69 -7.44
N GLN A 34 -3.48 2.18 -8.26
CA GLN A 34 -4.17 3.43 -7.95
C GLN A 34 -5.21 3.15 -6.87
N ILE A 35 -4.94 3.62 -5.66
CA ILE A 35 -5.96 3.71 -4.61
C ILE A 35 -6.95 4.80 -5.04
N LYS A 36 -8.11 4.39 -5.57
CA LYS A 36 -9.24 5.28 -5.83
C LYS A 36 -9.79 5.78 -4.49
N PHE A 37 -9.43 6.99 -4.08
CA PHE A 37 -10.04 7.66 -2.93
C PHE A 37 -11.41 8.23 -3.33
N ASN A 38 -12.47 7.45 -3.12
CA ASN A 38 -13.83 7.92 -3.31
C ASN A 38 -14.26 8.73 -2.08
N LEU A 39 -13.96 10.03 -2.09
CA LEU A 39 -14.31 10.94 -1.01
C LEU A 39 -15.82 11.27 -1.05
N LYS A 40 -16.67 10.36 -0.55
CA LYS A 40 -18.06 10.68 -0.23
C LYS A 40 -18.06 11.49 1.07
N SER A 41 -18.31 12.79 0.97
CA SER A 41 -18.34 13.72 2.11
C SER A 41 -19.36 13.27 3.17
N PRO A 42 -18.96 13.17 4.45
CA PRO A 42 -19.80 12.63 5.53
C PRO A 42 -20.84 13.62 6.12
N LEU A 43 -21.13 14.73 5.44
CA LEU A 43 -22.04 15.79 5.92
C LEU A 43 -23.23 16.03 4.98
N ASP A 44 -23.68 15.01 4.26
CA ASP A 44 -24.92 15.12 3.49
C ASP A 44 -26.12 15.10 4.46
N PRO A 45 -26.91 16.19 4.60
CA PRO A 45 -27.92 16.33 5.67
C PRO A 45 -29.15 15.42 5.50
N SER A 46 -29.22 14.64 4.43
CA SER A 46 -30.44 13.94 4.01
C SER A 46 -30.51 12.46 4.46
N ILE A 47 -29.57 11.97 5.28
CA ILE A 47 -29.53 10.58 5.75
C ILE A 47 -28.90 10.48 7.15
N VAL A 48 -29.60 10.97 8.18
CA VAL A 48 -29.25 10.72 9.59
C VAL A 48 -29.78 9.35 10.03
N THR A 49 -29.32 8.30 9.35
CA THR A 49 -29.49 6.90 9.76
C THR A 49 -28.21 6.43 10.45
N VAL A 50 -28.31 5.64 11.54
CA VAL A 50 -27.16 5.14 12.31
C VAL A 50 -26.11 4.45 11.42
N GLU A 51 -26.56 3.74 10.38
CA GLU A 51 -25.69 3.11 9.37
C GLU A 51 -24.84 4.12 8.61
N GLY A 52 -25.43 5.25 8.19
CA GLY A 52 -24.74 6.30 7.45
C GLY A 52 -23.62 6.96 8.25
N LEU A 53 -23.83 7.16 9.56
CA LEU A 53 -22.79 7.69 10.43
C LEU A 53 -21.65 6.69 10.66
N LEU A 54 -21.97 5.40 10.80
CA LEU A 54 -20.96 4.35 10.92
C LEU A 54 -20.07 4.28 9.67
N VAL A 55 -20.67 4.27 8.49
CA VAL A 55 -19.95 4.20 7.21
C VAL A 55 -19.11 5.47 6.97
N ALA A 56 -19.63 6.64 7.35
CA ALA A 56 -18.91 7.90 7.28
C ALA A 56 -17.62 7.90 8.13
N ILE A 57 -17.73 7.48 9.40
CA ILE A 57 -16.58 7.39 10.31
C ILE A 57 -15.56 6.36 9.79
N LEU A 58 -16.03 5.22 9.30
CA LEU A 58 -15.17 4.17 8.76
C LEU A 58 -14.38 4.65 7.54
N ASN A 59 -15.03 5.39 6.63
CA ASN A 59 -14.37 5.95 5.45
C ASN A 59 -13.27 6.95 5.82
N VAL A 60 -13.52 7.85 6.76
CA VAL A 60 -12.49 8.79 7.26
C VAL A 60 -11.31 8.02 7.85
N PHE A 61 -11.60 6.96 8.62
CA PHE A 61 -10.56 6.13 9.22
C PHE A 61 -9.71 5.42 8.17
N ILE A 62 -10.32 4.87 7.12
CA ILE A 62 -9.61 4.18 6.03
C ILE A 62 -8.68 5.11 5.27
N VAL A 63 -9.12 6.33 4.98
CA VAL A 63 -8.33 7.35 4.28
C VAL A 63 -7.04 7.67 5.04
N ILE A 64 -7.10 7.73 6.37
CA ILE A 64 -5.94 8.06 7.22
C ILE A 64 -5.09 6.80 7.51
N ALA A 65 -5.73 5.66 7.79
CA ALA A 65 -5.03 4.43 8.16
C ALA A 65 -4.20 3.85 7.01
N THR A 66 -4.68 3.96 5.76
CA THR A 66 -4.00 3.42 4.57
C THR A 66 -2.56 3.96 4.41
N PRO A 67 -2.31 5.28 4.34
CA PRO A 67 -0.95 5.80 4.24
C PRO A 67 -0.10 5.48 5.48
N ILE A 68 -0.69 5.44 6.68
CA ILE A 68 0.02 5.08 7.91
C ILE A 68 0.59 3.66 7.81
N ILE A 69 -0.22 2.68 7.40
CA ILE A 69 0.23 1.29 7.26
C ILE A 69 1.39 1.19 6.26
N VAL A 70 1.29 1.89 5.13
CA VAL A 70 2.36 1.91 4.12
C VAL A 70 3.66 2.49 4.71
N LEU A 71 3.59 3.58 5.48
CA LEU A 71 4.75 4.15 6.15
C LEU A 71 5.39 3.17 7.15
N PHE A 72 4.57 2.43 7.91
CA PHE A 72 5.08 1.41 8.84
C PHE A 72 5.79 0.25 8.11
N ILE A 73 5.27 -0.20 6.97
CA ILE A 73 5.93 -1.23 6.14
C ILE A 73 7.28 -0.71 5.63
N ILE A 74 7.33 0.53 5.13
CA ILE A 74 8.57 1.14 4.65
C ILE A 74 9.59 1.26 5.80
N TYR A 75 9.16 1.71 6.98
CA TYR A 75 10.01 1.82 8.16
C TYR A 75 10.59 0.46 8.58
N ALA A 76 9.76 -0.59 8.64
CA ALA A 76 10.22 -1.95 8.93
C ALA A 76 11.21 -2.46 7.88
N GLY A 77 10.97 -2.16 6.59
CA GLY A 77 11.87 -2.50 5.50
C GLY A 77 13.25 -1.84 5.63
N PHE A 78 13.30 -0.54 5.93
CA PHE A 78 14.56 0.15 6.18
C PHE A 78 15.33 -0.46 7.35
N MET A 79 14.63 -0.78 8.45
CA MET A 79 15.23 -1.43 9.60
C MET A 79 15.84 -2.80 9.26
N TYR A 80 15.16 -3.57 8.39
CA TYR A 80 15.66 -4.86 7.90
C TYR A 80 16.96 -4.71 7.09
N VAL A 81 17.04 -3.68 6.24
CA VAL A 81 18.22 -3.40 5.41
C VAL A 81 19.39 -2.91 6.26
N THR A 82 19.13 -2.06 7.26
CA THR A 82 20.18 -1.51 8.13
C THR A 82 20.69 -2.49 9.18
N ALA A 83 19.93 -3.54 9.49
CA ALA A 83 20.29 -4.51 10.53
C ALA A 83 21.61 -5.24 10.26
N ARG A 84 22.06 -5.37 9.00
CA ARG A 84 23.40 -5.90 8.60
C ARG A 84 23.83 -7.18 9.34
N GLY A 85 22.89 -8.07 9.67
CA GLY A 85 23.17 -9.33 10.39
C GLY A 85 23.14 -9.24 11.92
N ASN A 86 22.82 -8.09 12.51
CA ASN A 86 22.52 -7.97 13.93
C ASN A 86 21.14 -8.62 14.23
N ALA A 87 21.15 -9.77 14.89
CA ALA A 87 19.94 -10.54 15.20
C ALA A 87 18.87 -9.72 15.94
N GLN A 88 19.29 -8.81 16.82
CA GLN A 88 18.38 -7.98 17.61
C GLN A 88 17.62 -6.98 16.74
N GLN A 89 18.30 -6.36 15.77
CA GLN A 89 17.67 -5.42 14.83
C GLN A 89 16.78 -6.15 13.82
N VAL A 90 17.16 -7.34 13.37
CA VAL A 90 16.32 -8.18 12.50
C VAL A 90 15.03 -8.60 13.21
N GLU A 91 15.13 -8.99 14.48
CA GLU A 91 13.96 -9.34 15.28
C GLU A 91 13.03 -8.13 15.43
N GLN A 92 13.58 -6.95 15.72
CA GLN A 92 12.80 -5.73 15.87
C GLN A 92 12.13 -5.31 14.55
N ALA A 93 12.84 -5.40 13.43
CA ALA A 93 12.27 -5.16 12.10
C ALA A 93 11.13 -6.13 11.77
N THR A 94 11.28 -7.42 12.14
CA THR A 94 10.25 -8.45 11.95
C THR A 94 9.01 -8.17 12.80
N ARG A 95 9.20 -7.74 14.06
CA ARG A 95 8.08 -7.32 14.93
C ARG A 95 7.35 -6.11 14.34
N ALA A 96 8.08 -5.10 13.89
CA ALA A 96 7.50 -3.91 13.25
C ALA A 96 6.70 -4.27 11.98
N LEU A 97 7.25 -5.13 11.14
CA LEU A 97 6.57 -5.63 9.94
C LEU A 97 5.28 -6.39 10.31
N THR A 98 5.36 -7.25 11.32
CA THR A 98 4.21 -8.04 11.80
C THR A 98 3.08 -7.13 12.26
N TYR A 99 3.39 -6.08 13.02
CA TYR A 99 2.38 -5.09 13.43
C TYR A 99 1.78 -4.33 12.25
N ALA A 100 2.58 -3.98 11.25
CA ALA A 100 2.09 -3.34 10.04
C ALA A 100 1.11 -4.26 9.26
N VAL A 101 1.44 -5.56 9.16
CA VAL A 101 0.57 -6.57 8.54
C VAL A 101 -0.72 -6.74 9.32
N ILE A 102 -0.65 -6.86 10.66
CA ILE A 102 -1.84 -6.96 11.51
C ILE A 102 -2.75 -5.74 11.33
N GLY A 103 -2.18 -4.53 11.29
CA GLY A 103 -2.93 -3.30 11.02
C GLY A 103 -3.62 -3.33 9.65
N GLY A 104 -2.93 -3.82 8.61
CA GLY A 104 -3.50 -4.04 7.29
C GLY A 104 -4.64 -5.05 7.28
N VAL A 105 -4.49 -6.19 7.95
CA VAL A 105 -5.52 -7.22 8.05
C VAL A 105 -6.76 -6.67 8.78
N ILE A 106 -6.59 -5.91 9.85
CA ILE A 106 -7.70 -5.28 10.57
C ILE A 106 -8.43 -4.29 9.66
N LEU A 107 -7.71 -3.47 8.89
CA LEU A 107 -8.31 -2.52 7.95
C LEU A 107 -9.17 -3.23 6.90
N LEU A 108 -8.63 -4.29 6.28
CA LEU A 108 -9.34 -5.09 5.30
C LEU A 108 -10.56 -5.81 5.92
N GLY A 109 -10.38 -6.34 7.13
CA GLY A 109 -11.44 -6.98 7.90
C GLY A 109 -12.59 -6.03 8.24
N ALA A 110 -12.29 -4.79 8.63
CA ALA A 110 -13.30 -3.78 8.94
C ALA A 110 -14.18 -3.46 7.72
N VAL A 111 -13.57 -3.32 6.53
CA VAL A 111 -14.31 -3.08 5.28
C VAL A 111 -15.18 -4.28 4.91
N ALA A 112 -14.64 -5.49 5.04
CA ALA A 112 -15.38 -6.72 4.74
C ALA A 112 -16.61 -6.87 5.65
N ILE A 113 -16.44 -6.67 6.96
CA ILE A 113 -17.54 -6.76 7.95
C ILE A 113 -18.59 -5.68 7.67
N ALA A 114 -18.18 -4.43 7.40
CA ALA A 114 -19.11 -3.35 7.11
C ALA A 114 -19.97 -3.65 5.86
N GLY A 115 -19.37 -4.26 4.83
CA GLY A 115 -20.09 -4.70 3.64
C GLY A 115 -21.11 -5.81 3.93
N ILE A 116 -20.77 -6.78 4.78
CA ILE A 116 -21.68 -7.85 5.19
C ILE A 116 -22.86 -7.28 5.97
N VAL A 117 -22.61 -6.40 6.95
CA VAL A 117 -23.67 -5.77 7.76
C VAL A 117 -24.64 -5.00 6.85
N LYS A 118 -24.11 -4.21 5.91
CA LYS A 118 -24.93 -3.50 4.93
C LYS A 118 -25.79 -4.45 4.10
N GLY A 119 -25.20 -5.52 3.56
CA GLY A 119 -25.93 -6.50 2.77
C GLY A 119 -27.04 -7.22 3.55
N VAL A 120 -26.82 -7.48 4.84
CA VAL A 120 -27.85 -8.06 5.72
C VAL A 120 -28.98 -7.06 5.97
N VAL A 121 -28.66 -5.79 6.24
CA VAL A 121 -29.67 -4.73 6.44
C VAL A 121 -30.52 -4.53 5.19
N ASP A 122 -29.89 -4.44 4.02
CA ASP A 122 -30.59 -4.28 2.73
C ASP A 122 -31.53 -5.47 2.45
N ALA A 123 -31.15 -6.70 2.83
CA ALA A 123 -31.97 -7.90 2.66
C ALA A 123 -33.23 -7.92 3.53
N PHE A 124 -33.23 -7.23 4.68
CA PHE A 124 -34.41 -7.09 5.54
C PHE A 124 -35.23 -5.84 5.24
N ALA A 125 -34.68 -4.87 4.51
CA ALA A 125 -35.37 -3.66 4.09
C ALA A 125 -36.18 -3.85 2.78
N ALA A 126 -36.00 -4.97 2.08
CA ALA A 126 -36.78 -5.41 0.92
C ALA A 126 -38.01 -6.23 1.34
#